data_AF-A0A0D3V815-F1
#
_entry.id   AF-A0A0D3V815-F1
#
_cell.length_a   1.000
_cell.length_b   1.000
_cell.length_c   1.000
_cell.angle_alpha   90.00
_cell.angle_beta   90.00
_cell.angle_gamma   90.00
#
_symmetry.space_group_name_H-M   'P 1'
#
loop_
_entity.id
_entity.type
_entity.pdbx_description
1 polymer ?
#
loop_
_entity_poly.entity_id
_entity_poly.type
_entity_poly.pdbx_seq_one_letter_code
_entity_poly.pdbx_strand_id
1 'polypeptide(L)'
;MEQYRIDTNKGLEFGLYSIGDHIPNPHTGTMISAEQRIQELIEASKLANEAGLDVFAVGESHQTYFTTQAHTVILGAIAQATKRIKIASSATVLSTS
;
A
#
# COMPACT_ATOMS: atom_id res chain seq x y z
N MET A 1 -21.06 4.42 12.82
CA MET A 1 -19.70 3.97 12.43
C MET A 1 -18.96 3.71 13.73
N GLU A 2 -18.68 2.45 14.07
CA GLU A 2 -17.61 2.15 15.04
C GLU A 2 -16.37 2.87 14.56
N GLN A 3 -15.80 3.71 15.41
CA GLN A 3 -15.05 4.92 15.07
C GLN A 3 -13.83 4.72 14.14
N TYR A 4 -13.39 3.47 13.90
CA TYR A 4 -12.21 3.14 13.10
C TYR A 4 -12.36 1.89 12.21
N ARG A 5 -13.60 1.37 12.03
CA ARG A 5 -13.86 0.08 11.34
C ARG A 5 -13.08 -1.11 11.94
N ILE A 6 -12.61 -1.01 13.19
CA ILE A 6 -11.89 -2.08 13.90
C ILE A 6 -12.92 -3.00 14.56
N ASP A 7 -12.84 -4.30 14.30
CA ASP A 7 -13.69 -5.28 14.97
C ASP A 7 -13.08 -5.65 16.33
N THR A 8 -13.62 -5.03 17.39
CA THR A 8 -13.14 -5.24 18.76
C THR A 8 -13.31 -6.66 19.27
N ASN A 9 -14.16 -7.48 18.63
CA ASN A 9 -14.31 -8.90 18.96
C ASN A 9 -13.18 -9.77 18.41
N LYS A 10 -12.45 -9.28 17.38
CA LYS A 10 -11.30 -9.99 16.79
C LYS A 10 -9.98 -9.70 17.50
N GLY A 11 -9.95 -8.70 18.37
CA GLY A 11 -8.80 -8.34 19.21
C GLY A 11 -7.65 -7.65 18.46
N LEU A 12 -7.08 -8.29 17.44
CA LEU A 12 -5.91 -7.81 16.70
C LEU A 12 -6.13 -7.85 15.19
N GLU A 13 -5.54 -6.89 14.48
CA GLU A 13 -5.54 -6.82 13.01
C GLU A 13 -4.13 -6.93 12.47
N PHE A 14 -3.95 -7.74 11.43
CA PHE A 14 -2.68 -7.94 10.76
C PHE A 14 -2.75 -7.42 9.34
N GLY A 15 -1.70 -6.69 8.93
CA GLY A 15 -1.68 -6.05 7.62
C GLY A 15 -0.28 -5.84 7.08
N LEU A 16 -0.23 -5.36 5.84
CA LEU A 16 0.99 -5.00 5.13
C LEU A 16 0.99 -3.50 4.85
N TYR A 17 2.19 -2.92 4.81
CA TYR A 17 2.39 -1.57 4.32
C TYR A 17 3.59 -1.49 3.40
N SER A 18 3.59 -0.50 2.52
CA SER A 18 4.72 -0.16 1.66
C SER A 18 4.77 1.34 1.45
N ILE A 19 5.97 1.91 1.41
CA ILE A 19 6.20 3.31 1.03
C ILE A 19 6.62 3.42 -0.43
N GLY A 20 6.50 2.35 -1.21
CA GLY A 20 6.70 2.36 -2.65
C GLY A 20 8.14 2.20 -3.12
N ASP A 21 8.99 1.52 -2.35
CA ASP A 21 10.41 1.35 -2.65
C ASP A 21 10.61 0.89 -4.10
N HIS A 22 11.42 1.66 -4.81
CA HIS A 22 11.72 1.51 -6.22
C HIS A 22 13.23 1.61 -6.41
N ILE A 23 13.89 0.51 -6.06
CA ILE A 23 15.34 0.36 -6.10
C ILE A 23 15.72 -0.78 -7.05
N PRO A 24 16.95 -0.77 -7.59
CA PRO A 24 17.47 -1.89 -8.37
C PRO A 24 17.47 -3.18 -7.55
N ASN A 25 17.19 -4.30 -8.20
CA ASN A 25 17.35 -5.63 -7.60
C ASN A 25 18.81 -5.83 -7.16
N PRO A 26 19.09 -6.22 -5.90
CA PRO A 26 20.46 -6.29 -5.39
C PRO A 26 21.30 -7.41 -6.01
N HIS A 27 20.67 -8.40 -6.65
CA HIS A 27 21.36 -9.51 -7.30
C HIS A 27 21.60 -9.26 -8.79
N THR A 28 20.70 -8.54 -9.48
CA THR A 28 20.79 -8.32 -10.94
C THR A 28 21.13 -6.89 -11.35
N GLY A 29 21.01 -5.94 -10.44
CA GLY A 29 21.14 -4.50 -10.73
C GLY A 29 20.02 -3.94 -11.62
N THR A 30 19.04 -4.76 -12.01
CA THR A 30 17.94 -4.32 -12.86
C THR A 30 16.90 -3.57 -12.04
N MET A 31 16.48 -2.41 -12.55
CA MET A 31 15.38 -1.62 -12.01
C MET A 31 14.16 -1.77 -12.91
N ILE A 32 13.04 -2.18 -12.33
CA ILE A 32 11.76 -2.28 -13.04
C ILE A 32 11.19 -0.88 -13.36
N SER A 33 10.17 -0.78 -14.20
CA SER A 33 9.50 0.52 -14.42
C SER A 33 8.68 0.93 -13.19
N ALA A 34 8.44 2.24 -13.04
CA ALA A 34 7.54 2.75 -11.99
C ALA A 34 6.11 2.22 -12.16
N GLU A 35 5.65 2.08 -13.41
CA GLU A 35 4.37 1.45 -13.73
C GLU A 35 4.31 0.01 -13.21
N GLN A 36 5.33 -0.79 -13.48
CA GLN A 36 5.38 -2.17 -13.00
C GLN A 36 5.37 -2.20 -11.47
N ARG A 37 6.12 -1.33 -10.80
CA ARG A 37 6.13 -1.28 -9.34
C ARG A 37 4.76 -0.94 -8.76
N ILE A 38 4.02 -0.02 -9.38
CA ILE A 38 2.65 0.31 -8.98
C ILE A 38 1.71 -0.88 -9.20
N GLN A 39 1.83 -1.61 -10.31
CA GLN A 39 1.05 -2.83 -10.54
C GLN A 39 1.37 -3.92 -9.51
N GLU A 40 2.64 -4.08 -9.11
CA GLU A 40 3.03 -5.01 -8.04
C GLU A 40 2.39 -4.65 -6.70
N LEU A 41 2.22 -3.36 -6.36
CA LEU A 41 1.50 -2.95 -5.16
C LEU A 41 0.01 -3.34 -5.23
N ILE A 42 -0.62 -3.17 -6.39
CA ILE A 42 -2.01 -3.57 -6.61
C ILE A 42 -2.16 -5.09 -6.50
N GLU A 43 -1.28 -5.86 -7.13
CA GLU A 43 -1.29 -7.33 -7.04
C GLU A 43 -1.01 -7.82 -5.61
N ALA A 44 -0.06 -7.22 -4.90
CA ALA A 44 0.19 -7.53 -3.49
C ALA A 44 -1.05 -7.28 -2.61
N SER A 45 -1.82 -6.23 -2.89
CA SER A 45 -3.06 -5.93 -2.17
C SER A 45 -4.16 -6.96 -2.42
N LYS A 46 -4.25 -7.49 -3.65
CA LYS A 46 -5.19 -8.57 -4.01
C LYS A 46 -4.81 -9.85 -3.27
N LEU A 47 -3.53 -10.20 -3.27
CA LEU A 47 -3.01 -11.36 -2.54
C LEU A 47 -3.25 -11.23 -1.03
N ALA A 48 -3.02 -10.04 -0.45
CA ALA A 48 -3.32 -9.77 0.96
C ALA A 48 -4.81 -9.95 1.29
N ASN A 49 -5.70 -9.44 0.42
CA ASN A 49 -7.15 -9.59 0.55
C ASN A 49 -7.61 -11.06 0.44
N GLU A 50 -6.97 -11.84 -0.42
CA GLU A 50 -7.23 -13.29 -0.59
C GLU A 50 -6.71 -14.11 0.59
N ALA A 51 -5.54 -13.75 1.12
CA ALA A 51 -4.94 -14.38 2.30
C ALA A 51 -5.68 -14.06 3.61
N GLY A 52 -6.64 -13.14 3.59
CA GLY A 52 -7.44 -12.79 4.76
C GLY A 52 -6.77 -11.79 5.70
N LEU A 53 -5.79 -11.01 5.22
CA LEU A 53 -5.24 -9.89 5.97
C LEU A 53 -6.27 -8.77 6.13
N ASP A 54 -6.15 -8.03 7.22
CA ASP A 54 -7.12 -7.01 7.62
C ASP A 54 -6.86 -5.66 6.93
N VAL A 55 -5.59 -5.32 6.70
CA VAL A 55 -5.18 -4.00 6.20
C VAL A 55 -4.08 -4.10 5.13
N PHE A 56 -4.19 -3.27 4.08
CA PHE A 56 -3.11 -2.96 3.17
C PHE A 56 -2.94 -1.45 3.07
N ALA A 57 -1.73 -0.95 3.34
CA ALA A 57 -1.47 0.48 3.37
C ALA A 57 -0.37 0.91 2.40
N VAL A 58 -0.52 2.11 1.82
CA VAL A 58 0.48 2.72 0.94
C VAL A 58 0.87 4.10 1.48
N GLY A 59 2.16 4.30 1.70
CA GLY A 59 2.71 5.57 2.18
C GLY A 59 3.13 6.50 1.07
N GLU A 60 3.13 7.80 1.38
CA GLU A 60 3.62 8.87 0.53
C GLU A 60 5.13 9.05 0.67
N SER A 61 5.84 9.13 -0.45
CA SER A 61 7.26 9.51 -0.51
C SER A 61 7.54 10.28 -1.78
N HIS A 62 8.31 11.37 -1.65
CA HIS A 62 8.76 12.23 -2.76
C HIS A 62 10.27 12.09 -3.04
N GLN A 63 10.88 11.04 -2.49
CA GLN A 63 12.31 10.76 -2.71
C GLN A 63 12.52 9.99 -4.02
N THR A 64 13.71 10.10 -4.60
CA THR A 64 14.08 9.57 -5.93
C THR A 64 13.78 8.09 -6.15
N TYR A 65 13.80 7.27 -5.09
CA TYR A 65 13.68 5.80 -5.18
C TYR A 65 12.33 5.29 -4.70
N PHE A 66 11.24 6.05 -4.90
CA PHE A 66 9.89 5.66 -4.53
C PHE A 66 8.87 6.02 -5.62
N THR A 67 7.78 5.26 -5.71
CA THR A 67 6.75 5.44 -6.76
C THR A 67 5.40 5.93 -6.22
N THR A 68 5.31 6.28 -4.94
CA THR A 68 4.04 6.48 -4.24
C THR A 68 3.80 7.94 -3.81
N GLN A 69 4.42 8.92 -4.48
CA GLN A 69 4.13 10.36 -4.24
C GLN A 69 2.63 10.71 -4.34
N ALA A 70 1.87 9.97 -5.16
CA ALA A 70 0.42 10.09 -5.30
C ALA A 70 -0.28 8.84 -4.73
N HIS A 71 0.06 8.45 -3.50
CA HIS A 71 -0.44 7.23 -2.84
C HIS A 71 -1.97 7.12 -2.86
N THR A 72 -2.70 8.23 -2.73
CA THR A 72 -4.18 8.24 -2.82
C THR A 72 -4.71 7.68 -4.15
N VAL A 73 -4.03 7.94 -5.27
CA VAL A 73 -4.41 7.40 -6.59
C VAL A 73 -4.20 5.88 -6.62
N ILE A 74 -3.08 5.41 -6.07
CA ILE A 74 -2.76 3.98 -5.97
C ILE A 74 -3.76 3.28 -5.06
N LEU A 75 -4.11 3.88 -3.91
CA LEU A 75 -5.13 3.38 -2.99
C LEU A 75 -6.51 3.29 -3.66
N GLY A 76 -6.84 4.21 -4.58
CA GLY A 76 -8.04 4.13 -5.41
C GLY A 76 -8.04 2.90 -6.35
N ALA A 77 -6.91 2.58 -6.96
CA ALA A 77 -6.77 1.37 -7.77
C ALA A 77 -6.88 0.09 -6.91
N ILE A 78 -6.27 0.08 -5.73
CA ILE A 78 -6.39 -1.02 -4.76
C ILE A 78 -7.85 -1.21 -4.32
N ALA A 79 -8.59 -0.12 -4.09
CA ALA A 79 -10.00 -0.16 -3.72
C ALA A 79 -10.88 -0.75 -4.82
N GLN A 80 -10.55 -0.50 -6.08
CA GLN A 80 -11.24 -1.11 -7.23
C GLN A 80 -10.93 -2.62 -7.34
N ALA A 81 -9.70 -3.02 -7.04
CA ALA A 81 -9.20 -4.38 -7.22
C ALA A 81 -9.55 -5.35 -6.06
N THR A 82 -9.88 -4.82 -4.88
CA THR A 82 -10.12 -5.63 -3.67
C THR A 82 -11.58 -5.53 -3.18
N LYS A 83 -11.98 -6.39 -2.24
CA LYS A 83 -13.39 -6.48 -1.79
C LYS A 83 -13.58 -6.33 -0.29
N ARG A 84 -12.61 -6.77 0.52
CA ARG A 84 -12.78 -6.92 1.98
C ARG A 84 -11.70 -6.20 2.77
N ILE A 85 -10.47 -6.20 2.28
CA ILE A 85 -9.32 -5.61 2.96
C ILE A 85 -9.53 -4.10 3.20
N LYS A 86 -9.10 -3.61 4.36
CA LYS A 86 -9.07 -2.18 4.64
C LYS A 86 -7.88 -1.53 3.93
N ILE A 87 -8.08 -0.29 3.54
CA ILE A 87 -7.11 0.48 2.77
C ILE A 87 -6.79 1.73 3.57
N ALA A 88 -5.51 2.02 3.77
CA ALA A 88 -5.03 3.14 4.57
C ALA A 88 -3.76 3.78 3.98
N SER A 89 -3.42 4.99 4.42
CA SER A 89 -2.11 5.58 4.15
C SER A 89 -1.10 5.21 5.24
N SER A 90 0.20 5.20 4.90
CA SER A 90 1.29 4.82 5.84
C SER A 90 2.66 5.47 5.51
N ALA A 91 2.78 6.79 5.39
CA ALA A 91 1.93 7.86 5.92
C ALA A 91 1.33 8.76 4.82
N THR A 92 0.56 9.78 5.23
CA THR A 92 0.26 10.96 4.39
C THR A 92 1.12 12.13 4.89
N VAL A 93 1.84 12.81 4.01
CA VAL A 93 2.64 13.99 4.35
C VAL A 93 1.74 15.22 4.36
N LEU A 94 1.08 15.47 5.50
CA LEU A 94 0.16 16.61 5.66
C LEU A 94 0.86 17.96 5.91
N SER A 95 2.12 17.93 6.35
CA SER A 95 2.88 19.14 6.68
C SER A 95 3.38 19.85 5.42
N THR A 96 3.39 21.18 5.42
CA THR A 96 3.79 22.01 4.27
C THR A 96 5.06 22.85 4.53
N SER A 97 5.90 22.44 5.50
CA SER A 97 7.10 23.19 5.91
C SER A 97 8.20 23.20 4.85
#